data_AF-A0A1W9WYI0-F1
#
_entry.id   AF-A0A1W9WYI0-F1
#
_cell.length_a   1.000
_cell.length_b   1.000
_cell.length_c   1.000
_cell.angle_alpha   90.00
_cell.angle_beta   90.00
_cell.angle_gamma   90.00
#
_symmetry.space_group_name_H-M   'P 1'
#
loop_
_entity.id
_entity.type
_entity.pdbx_description
1 polymer ?
#
loop_
_entity_poly.entity_id
_entity_poly.type
_entity_poly.pdbx_seq_one_letter_code
_entity_poly.pdbx_strand_id
1 'polypeptide(L)'
;MRSVEFRYAFHSRRSIPLIPVGLRTGGKWMEVWAYADSGSFFTVFDDKIAEILDIKLTDGEKIFVVVGDGSYIPVYLHKIGTRIGTDKFGKK
;
A
#
# COMPACT_ATOMS: atom_id res chain seq x y z
N MET A 1 24.98 -2.08 1.02
CA MET A 1 23.51 -2.21 1.00
C MET A 1 22.95 -1.28 2.06
N ARG A 2 22.00 -0.40 1.74
CA ARG A 2 21.41 0.56 2.69
C ARG A 2 20.06 0.02 3.16
N SER A 3 19.81 0.00 4.47
CA SER A 3 18.50 -0.32 5.06
C SER A 3 17.68 0.96 5.30
N VAL A 4 16.37 0.85 5.23
CA VAL A 4 15.41 1.82 5.78
C VAL A 4 14.71 1.14 6.94
N GLU A 5 14.79 1.73 8.12
CA GLU A 5 14.34 1.13 9.37
C GLU A 5 13.20 1.93 9.98
N PHE A 6 12.19 1.21 10.45
CA PHE A 6 11.03 1.77 11.14
C PHE A 6 10.87 1.08 12.48
N ARG A 7 10.54 1.85 13.52
CA ARG A 7 10.10 1.25 14.78
C ARG A 7 8.71 0.67 14.60
N TYR A 8 8.48 -0.49 15.20
CA TYR A 8 7.17 -1.11 15.18
C TYR A 8 6.18 -0.18 15.90
N ALA A 9 5.00 -0.02 15.33
CA ALA A 9 3.93 0.70 16.00
C ALA A 9 3.43 -0.14 17.18
N PHE A 10 3.21 0.50 18.33
CA PHE A 10 2.66 -0.18 19.50
C PHE A 10 1.14 -0.01 19.54
N HIS A 11 0.41 -1.12 19.38
CA HIS A 11 -1.05 -1.12 19.35
C HIS A 11 -1.59 -2.34 20.09
N SER A 12 -2.60 -2.13 20.95
CA SER A 12 -3.25 -3.20 21.71
C SER A 12 -2.27 -4.14 22.45
N ARG A 13 -1.26 -3.56 23.11
CA ARG A 13 -0.16 -4.25 23.83
C ARG A 13 0.73 -5.14 22.96
N ARG A 14 0.74 -4.93 21.64
CA ARG A 14 1.58 -5.65 20.69
C ARG A 14 2.35 -4.69 19.80
N SER A 15 3.57 -5.07 19.45
CA SER A 15 4.36 -4.40 18.42
C SER A 15 3.93 -4.92 17.06
N ILE A 16 3.45 -4.05 16.19
CA ILE A 16 2.98 -4.38 14.85
C ILE A 16 3.82 -3.67 13.78
N PRO A 17 4.15 -4.35 12.66
CA PRO A 17 4.98 -3.80 11.59
C PRO A 17 4.19 -2.84 10.69
N LEU A 18 3.59 -1.80 11.28
CA LEU A 18 2.99 -0.70 10.52
C LEU A 18 4.06 0.35 10.22
N ILE A 19 4.15 0.77 8.96
CA ILE A 19 5.08 1.81 8.51
C ILE A 19 4.32 2.92 7.76
N PRO A 20 4.78 4.19 7.86
CA PRO A 20 4.26 5.25 7.03
C PRO A 20 4.76 5.07 5.58
N VAL A 21 3.83 5.15 4.64
CA VAL A 21 4.10 5.07 3.20
C VAL A 21 3.49 6.30 2.55
N GLY A 22 4.31 7.03 1.79
CA GLY A 22 3.81 8.09 0.93
C GLY A 22 3.26 7.49 -0.35
N LEU A 23 2.02 7.81 -0.72
CA LEU A 23 1.41 7.47 -2.00
C LEU A 23 1.25 8.73 -2.84
N ARG A 24 1.39 8.61 -4.16
CA ARG A 24 1.28 9.74 -5.08
C ARG A 24 0.42 9.41 -6.29
N THR A 25 -0.47 10.34 -6.57
CA THR A 25 -1.43 10.36 -7.67
C THR A 25 -1.68 11.82 -8.06
N GLY A 26 -1.90 12.12 -9.34
CA GLY A 26 -2.17 13.49 -9.80
C GLY A 26 -1.16 14.54 -9.32
N GLY A 27 0.09 14.14 -9.06
CA GLY A 27 1.15 14.99 -8.51
C GLY A 27 1.13 15.22 -7.00
N LYS A 28 0.06 14.87 -6.27
CA LYS A 28 -0.10 15.08 -4.82
C LYS A 28 0.41 13.88 -4.02
N TRP A 29 1.09 14.15 -2.91
CA TRP A 29 1.53 13.14 -1.95
C TRP A 29 0.56 13.04 -0.79
N MET A 30 0.19 11.81 -0.43
CA MET A 30 -0.64 11.45 0.70
C MET A 30 0.13 10.45 1.55
N GLU A 31 0.11 10.59 2.88
CA GLU A 31 0.73 9.61 3.76
C GLU A 31 -0.34 8.67 4.33
N VAL A 32 -0.07 7.37 4.26
CA VAL A 32 -0.92 6.32 4.82
C VAL A 32 -0.06 5.37 5.66
N TRP A 33 -0.68 4.71 6.63
CA TRP A 33 -0.02 3.65 7.39
C TRP A 33 -0.35 2.29 6.77
N ALA A 34 0.68 1.54 6.40
CA ALA A 34 0.54 0.24 5.78
C ALA A 34 1.21 -0.84 6.63
N TYR A 35 0.64 -2.04 6.64
CA TYR A 35 1.24 -3.22 7.26
C TYR A 35 2.31 -3.80 6.33
N ALA A 36 3.54 -3.92 6.82
CA ALA A 36 4.63 -4.53 6.09
C ALA A 36 4.52 -6.06 6.19
N ASP A 37 4.01 -6.67 5.11
CA ASP A 37 3.83 -8.13 5.01
C ASP A 37 4.74 -8.71 3.92
N SER A 38 5.73 -9.51 4.33
CA SER A 38 6.59 -10.24 3.39
C SER A 38 5.89 -11.41 2.70
N GLY A 39 4.73 -11.84 3.20
CA GLY A 39 3.92 -12.91 2.64
C GLY A 39 2.97 -12.47 1.53
N SER A 40 2.87 -11.16 1.24
CA SER A 40 2.01 -10.65 0.19
C SER A 40 2.79 -10.32 -1.09
N PHE A 41 2.26 -10.75 -2.24
CA PHE A 41 2.82 -10.40 -3.55
C PHE A 41 2.41 -8.98 -3.99
N PHE A 42 1.23 -8.52 -3.58
CA PHE A 42 0.71 -7.19 -3.91
C PHE A 42 0.55 -6.33 -2.66
N THR A 43 0.74 -5.02 -2.81
CA THR A 43 0.23 -4.06 -1.83
C THR A 43 -1.27 -3.90 -2.06
N VAL A 44 -2.06 -4.14 -1.01
CA VAL A 44 -3.53 -4.05 -1.07
C VAL A 44 -3.99 -2.97 -0.09
N PHE A 45 -4.87 -2.11 -0.57
CA PHE A 45 -5.60 -1.13 0.22
C PHE A 45 -7.10 -1.30 0.00
N ASP A 46 -7.90 -0.81 0.94
CA ASP A 46 -9.35 -0.74 0.76
C ASP A 46 -9.73 0.39 -0.24
N ASP A 47 -11.00 0.39 -0.62
CA ASP A 47 -11.58 1.35 -1.57
C ASP A 47 -11.50 2.81 -1.10
N LYS A 48 -11.50 3.06 0.22
CA LYS A 48 -11.35 4.41 0.78
C LYS A 48 -10.00 5.03 0.42
N ILE A 49 -8.94 4.24 0.32
CA ILE A 49 -7.65 4.77 -0.14
C ILE A 49 -7.73 5.23 -1.60
N ALA A 50 -8.52 4.56 -2.45
CA ALA A 50 -8.74 5.01 -3.82
C ALA A 50 -9.45 6.37 -3.86
N GLU A 51 -10.47 6.58 -3.02
CA GLU A 51 -11.15 7.87 -2.86
C GLU A 51 -10.21 8.98 -2.38
N ILE A 52 -9.40 8.69 -1.35
CA ILE A 52 -8.39 9.61 -0.81
C ILE A 52 -7.35 10.00 -1.86
N LEU A 53 -7.04 9.08 -2.78
CA LEU A 53 -6.11 9.28 -3.89
C LEU A 53 -6.79 9.85 -5.15
N ASP A 54 -8.09 10.16 -5.12
CA ASP A 54 -8.82 10.62 -6.30
C ASP A 54 -8.63 9.66 -7.51
N ILE A 55 -8.55 8.36 -7.22
CA ILE A 55 -8.41 7.29 -8.20
C ILE A 55 -9.77 6.63 -8.33
N LYS A 56 -10.28 6.58 -9.56
CA LYS A 56 -11.42 5.73 -9.87
C LYS A 56 -10.98 4.27 -9.82
N LEU A 57 -11.42 3.56 -8.78
CA LEU A 57 -11.01 2.18 -8.49
C LEU A 57 -11.12 1.28 -9.73
N THR A 58 -12.18 1.42 -10.51
CA THR A 58 -12.45 0.58 -11.69
C THR A 58 -11.62 0.89 -12.94
N ASP A 59 -10.83 1.96 -12.94
CA ASP A 59 -9.92 2.28 -14.05
C ASP A 59 -8.63 1.43 -14.03
N GLY A 60 -8.40 0.71 -12.93
CA GLY A 60 -7.27 -0.21 -12.77
C GLY A 60 -7.51 -1.54 -13.49
N GLU A 61 -6.43 -2.33 -13.64
CA GLU A 61 -6.54 -3.68 -14.20
C GLU A 61 -7.24 -4.60 -13.19
N LYS A 62 -8.42 -5.11 -13.56
CA LYS A 62 -9.15 -6.06 -12.72
C LYS A 62 -8.45 -7.41 -12.74
N ILE A 63 -7.97 -7.85 -11.58
CA ILE A 63 -7.41 -9.18 -11.38
C ILE A 63 -8.10 -9.87 -10.20
N PHE A 64 -7.88 -11.17 -10.08
CA PHE A 64 -8.31 -11.95 -8.92
C PHE A 64 -7.08 -12.40 -8.16
N VAL A 65 -7.01 -12.06 -6.87
CA VAL A 65 -5.92 -12.51 -5.99
C VAL A 65 -6.42 -13.61 -5.07
N VAL A 66 -5.60 -14.63 -4.87
CA VAL A 66 -5.85 -15.71 -3.91
C VAL A 66 -5.51 -15.20 -2.52
N VAL A 67 -6.45 -15.30 -1.58
CA VAL A 67 -6.21 -14.94 -0.17
C VAL A 67 -5.92 -16.19 0.66
N GLY A 68 -5.60 -16.01 1.94
CA GLY A 68 -5.08 -17.08 2.80
C GLY A 68 -5.98 -18.31 2.98
N ASP A 69 -7.28 -18.21 2.67
CA ASP A 69 -8.24 -19.32 2.71
C ASP A 69 -8.42 -20.03 1.36
N GLY A 70 -7.68 -19.62 0.32
CA GLY A 70 -7.78 -20.16 -1.04
C GLY A 70 -8.91 -19.56 -1.89
N SER A 71 -9.73 -18.68 -1.34
CA SER A 71 -10.74 -17.94 -2.09
C SER A 71 -10.12 -16.81 -2.93
N TYR A 72 -10.93 -16.26 -3.84
CA TYR A 72 -10.51 -15.18 -4.74
C TYR A 72 -11.25 -13.89 -4.40
N ILE A 73 -10.50 -12.80 -4.26
CA ILE A 73 -11.07 -11.45 -4.18
C ILE A 73 -10.75 -10.67 -5.46
N PRO A 74 -11.73 -9.97 -6.06
CA PRO A 74 -11.47 -9.06 -7.16
C PRO A 74 -10.75 -7.81 -6.63
N VAL A 75 -9.63 -7.46 -7.24
CA VAL A 75 -8.91 -6.22 -6.97
C VAL A 75 -8.64 -5.48 -8.28
N TYR A 76 -8.43 -4.17 -8.19
CA TYR A 76 -8.06 -3.34 -9.32
C TYR A 76 -6.64 -2.83 -9.11
N LEU A 77 -5.71 -3.24 -9.99
CA LEU A 77 -4.32 -2.84 -9.91
C LEU A 77 -4.11 -1.45 -10.51
N HIS A 78 -3.50 -0.58 -9.70
CA HIS A 78 -3.16 0.79 -10.06
C HIS A 78 -1.66 1.02 -9.96
N LYS A 79 -1.10 1.76 -10.91
CA LYS A 79 0.29 2.23 -10.85
C LYS A 79 0.32 3.60 -10.18
N ILE A 80 0.87 3.66 -8.98
CA ILE A 80 0.99 4.88 -8.18
C ILE A 80 2.46 5.21 -7.90
N GLY A 81 2.75 6.47 -7.59
CA GLY A 81 4.03 6.82 -7.00
C GLY A 81 4.06 6.41 -5.53
N THR A 82 5.21 5.98 -5.04
CA THR A 82 5.36 5.52 -3.65
C THR A 82 6.61 6.12 -3.03
N ARG A 83 6.58 6.38 -1.73
CA ARG A 83 7.72 6.81 -0.94
C ARG A 83 7.81 5.99 0.33
N ILE A 84 8.96 5.37 0.57
CA ILE A 84 9.26 4.62 1.78
C ILE A 84 10.49 5.27 2.40
N GLY A 85 10.34 5.88 3.57
CA GLY A 85 11.38 6.72 4.17
C GLY A 85 11.75 7.88 3.25
N THR A 86 13.02 7.98 2.85
CA THR A 86 13.50 9.01 1.92
C THR A 86 13.37 8.62 0.45
N ASP A 87 13.12 7.35 0.16
CA ASP A 87 13.26 6.79 -1.17
C ASP A 87 11.92 6.84 -1.91
N LYS A 88 11.95 7.27 -3.17
CA LYS A 88 10.77 7.47 -4.02
C LYS A 88 10.80 6.53 -5.21
N PHE A 89 9.66 5.96 -5.55
CA PHE A 89 9.43 4.98 -6.59
C PHE A 89 8.23 5.38 -7.46
N GLY A 90 8.17 4.90 -8.71
CA GLY A 90 7.07 5.19 -9.64
C GLY A 90 7.22 6.50 -10.44
N LYS A 91 6.26 6.79 -11.31
CA LYS A 91 6.35 7.94 -12.24
C LYS A 91 6.20 9.30 -11.53
N LYS A 92 6.93 10.29 -12.07
CA LYS A 92 6.98 11.69 -11.62
C LYS A 92 5.66 12.43 -11.77
#